data_AF-A0A965Y3L9-F1
#
_entry.id   AF-A0A965Y3L9-F1
#
_cell.length_a   1.000
_cell.length_b   1.000
_cell.length_c   1.000
_cell.angle_alpha   90.00
_cell.angle_beta   90.00
_cell.angle_gamma   90.00
#
_symmetry.space_group_name_H-M   'P 1'
#
loop_
_entity.id
_entity.type
_entity.pdbx_description
1 polymer ?
#
loop_
_entity_poly.entity_id
_entity_poly.type
_entity_poly.pdbx_seq_one_letter_code
_entity_poly.pdbx_strand_id
1 'polypeptide(L)'
;MTLSLSGDDLYRLLLDLVAIPSVSFSEKENEAADFIYTRLSELEYFRRNPSFLRKLPAAKGDPLQRNAVAALVKAPSGGKKTVILTGHFDVVDAEAYGPLKSLAFSPEVLTKRIGELEISKDAQSDLASGEYL
;
A
#
# COMPACT_ATOMS: atom_id res chain seq x y z
N MET A 1 -1.05 14.37 13.67
CA MET A 1 -0.57 14.76 12.34
C MET A 1 -1.80 14.70 11.45
N THR A 2 -2.10 15.75 10.70
CA THR A 2 -3.20 15.72 9.73
C THR A 2 -2.66 15.04 8.48
N LEU A 3 -3.37 14.04 7.93
CA LEU A 3 -3.03 13.48 6.63
C LEU A 3 -3.20 14.59 5.59
N SER A 4 -2.11 14.95 4.92
CA SER A 4 -2.13 15.88 3.81
C SER A 4 -2.50 15.12 2.54
N LEU A 5 -3.32 15.74 1.71
CA LEU A 5 -3.72 15.23 0.40
C LEU A 5 -2.98 15.95 -0.74
N SER A 6 -1.88 16.63 -0.41
CA SER A 6 -0.99 17.21 -1.42
C SER A 6 -0.38 16.10 -2.28
N GLY A 7 -0.06 16.41 -3.55
CA GLY A 7 0.59 15.45 -4.45
C GLY A 7 1.87 14.87 -3.85
N ASP A 8 2.72 15.73 -3.28
CA ASP A 8 3.99 15.33 -2.67
C ASP A 8 3.81 14.37 -1.48
N ASP A 9 2.78 14.59 -0.66
CA ASP A 9 2.54 13.74 0.52
C ASP A 9 1.91 12.40 0.14
N LEU A 10 1.05 12.38 -0.89
CA LEU A 10 0.53 11.15 -1.48
C LEU A 10 1.64 10.35 -2.15
N TYR A 11 2.54 11.03 -2.86
CA TYR A 11 3.70 10.42 -3.51
C TYR A 11 4.64 9.78 -2.48
N ARG A 12 4.97 10.47 -1.38
CA ARG A 12 5.76 9.88 -0.30
C ARG A 12 5.05 8.69 0.35
N LEU A 13 3.75 8.79 0.59
CA LEU A 13 2.97 7.68 1.15
C LEU A 13 2.98 6.46 0.21
N LEU A 14 2.88 6.68 -1.10
CA LEU A 14 3.03 5.63 -2.11
C LEU A 14 4.40 4.97 -2.02
N LEU A 15 5.48 5.75 -2.02
CA LEU A 15 6.85 5.23 -1.93
C LEU A 15 7.08 4.43 -0.64
N ASP A 16 6.62 4.94 0.50
CA ASP A 16 6.74 4.25 1.79
C ASP A 16 5.99 2.91 1.80
N LEU A 17 4.80 2.87 1.20
CA LEU A 17 3.99 1.64 1.11
C LEU A 17 4.64 0.63 0.16
N VAL A 18 5.10 1.06 -1.02
CA VAL A 18 5.72 0.18 -2.03
C VAL A 18 7.08 -0.36 -1.58
N ALA A 19 7.77 0.34 -0.67
CA ALA A 19 9.00 -0.15 -0.08
C ALA A 19 8.82 -1.43 0.76
N ILE A 20 7.58 -1.79 1.12
CA ILE A 20 7.26 -3.02 1.84
C ILE A 20 7.03 -4.14 0.82
N PRO A 21 7.89 -5.16 0.75
CA PRO A 21 7.75 -6.24 -0.23
C PRO A 21 6.72 -7.27 0.23
N SER A 22 5.44 -6.88 0.28
CA SER A 22 4.29 -7.67 0.73
C SER A 22 3.90 -8.77 -0.26
N VAL A 23 4.87 -9.54 -0.75
CA VAL A 23 4.63 -10.64 -1.68
C VAL A 23 3.68 -11.65 -1.04
N SER A 24 2.66 -12.10 -1.77
CA SER A 24 1.68 -13.06 -1.26
C SER A 24 2.36 -14.30 -0.67
N PHE A 25 1.80 -14.82 0.43
CA PHE A 25 2.34 -15.95 1.20
C PHE A 25 3.67 -15.66 1.89
N SER A 26 3.90 -14.42 2.30
CA SER A 26 5.07 -14.03 3.09
C SER A 26 4.67 -13.32 4.38
N GLU A 27 5.58 -13.31 5.36
CA GLU A 27 5.41 -12.54 6.59
C GLU A 27 5.32 -11.03 6.34
N LYS A 28 5.81 -10.56 5.19
CA LYS A 28 5.78 -9.14 4.79
C LYS A 28 4.37 -8.60 4.56
N GLU A 29 3.39 -9.45 4.32
CA GLU A 29 1.98 -9.05 4.31
C GLU A 29 1.56 -8.43 5.66
N ASN A 30 2.09 -8.94 6.78
CA ASN A 30 1.83 -8.35 8.10
C ASN A 30 2.54 -7.02 8.29
N GLU A 31 3.73 -6.84 7.71
CA GLU A 31 4.43 -5.54 7.76
C GLU A 31 3.63 -4.46 7.03
N ALA A 32 3.02 -4.79 5.88
CA ALA A 32 2.12 -3.88 5.18
C ALA A 32 0.86 -3.57 5.99
N ALA A 33 0.25 -4.58 6.62
CA ALA A 33 -0.88 -4.38 7.52
C ALA A 33 -0.52 -3.46 8.71
N ASP A 34 0.65 -3.65 9.30
CA ASP A 34 1.15 -2.84 10.41
C ASP A 34 1.43 -1.40 10.00
N PHE A 35 2.01 -1.19 8.82
CA PHE A 35 2.21 0.13 8.25
C PHE A 35 0.87 0.85 8.08
N ILE A 36 -0.10 0.23 7.40
CA ILE A 36 -1.43 0.82 7.16
C ILE A 36 -2.13 1.14 8.49
N TYR A 37 -2.12 0.20 9.44
CA TYR A 37 -2.69 0.41 10.78
C TYR A 37 -2.03 1.61 11.47
N THR A 38 -0.70 1.69 11.44
CA THR A 38 0.04 2.77 12.08
C THR A 38 -0.31 4.12 11.48
N ARG A 39 -0.29 4.25 10.14
CA ARG A 39 -0.65 5.50 9.45
C ARG A 39 -2.09 5.93 9.76
N LEU A 40 -3.04 5.01 9.80
CA LEU A 40 -4.42 5.32 10.19
C LEU A 40 -4.52 5.72 11.67
N SER A 41 -3.76 5.08 12.56
CA SER A 41 -3.76 5.40 14.00
C SER A 41 -3.22 6.80 14.33
N GLU A 42 -2.45 7.40 13.42
CA GLU A 42 -1.94 8.77 13.56
C GLU A 42 -3.01 9.84 13.35
N LEU A 43 -4.12 9.48 12.69
CA LEU A 43 -5.27 10.35 12.46
C LEU A 43 -6.00 10.66 13.76
N GLU A 44 -6.33 11.94 13.95
CA GLU A 44 -7.06 12.40 15.14
C GLU A 44 -8.36 11.63 15.38
N TYR A 45 -9.08 11.30 14.32
CA TYR A 45 -10.32 10.52 14.41
C TYR A 45 -10.11 9.16 15.09
N PHE A 46 -9.08 8.40 14.68
CA PHE A 46 -8.80 7.07 15.25
C PHE A 46 -8.13 7.15 16.61
N ARG A 47 -7.37 8.22 16.92
CA ARG A 47 -6.90 8.48 18.29
C ARG A 47 -8.05 8.69 19.26
N ARG A 48 -9.12 9.38 18.83
CA ARG A 48 -10.34 9.59 19.62
C ARG A 48 -11.25 8.35 19.65
N ASN A 49 -11.17 7.49 18.64
CA ASN A 49 -12.02 6.32 18.48
C ASN A 49 -11.19 5.04 18.20
N PRO A 50 -10.28 4.62 19.10
CA PRO A 50 -9.34 3.55 18.83
C PRO A 50 -10.03 2.19 18.57
N SER A 51 -11.20 1.97 19.14
CA SER A 51 -11.99 0.74 18.91
C SER A 51 -12.51 0.58 17.47
N PHE A 52 -12.45 1.64 16.65
CA PHE A 52 -12.86 1.64 15.25
C PHE A 52 -11.72 1.40 14.27
N LEU A 53 -10.49 1.19 14.74
CA LEU A 53 -9.36 0.75 13.93
C LEU A 53 -8.84 -0.58 14.49
N ARG A 54 -8.87 -1.64 13.67
CA ARG A 54 -8.57 -3.01 14.11
C ARG A 54 -7.70 -3.75 13.11
N LYS A 55 -6.77 -4.54 13.63
CA LYS A 55 -6.20 -5.68 12.91
C LYS A 55 -7.09 -6.90 13.18
N LEU A 56 -7.56 -7.52 12.12
CA LEU A 56 -8.42 -8.70 12.16
C LEU A 56 -7.63 -9.88 11.56
N PRO A 57 -7.61 -11.07 12.20
CA PRO A 57 -7.01 -12.24 11.58
C PRO A 57 -7.62 -12.50 10.20
N ALA A 58 -6.78 -12.67 9.18
CA ALA A 58 -7.21 -12.87 7.80
C ALA A 58 -7.98 -14.20 7.65
N ALA A 59 -7.51 -15.25 8.32
CA ALA A 59 -8.20 -16.54 8.39
C ALA A 59 -7.90 -17.27 9.71
N LYS A 60 -8.83 -18.11 10.14
CA LYS A 60 -8.62 -19.00 11.28
C LYS A 60 -7.56 -20.06 10.93
N GLY A 61 -6.50 -20.15 11.73
CA GLY A 61 -5.43 -21.13 11.52
C GLY A 61 -4.44 -20.73 10.42
N ASP A 62 -4.41 -19.46 10.01
CA ASP A 62 -3.39 -18.95 9.08
C ASP A 62 -1.99 -19.13 9.72
N PRO A 63 -1.09 -19.93 9.12
CA PRO A 63 0.25 -20.17 9.68
C PRO A 63 1.09 -18.90 9.74
N LEU A 64 0.83 -17.94 8.86
CA LEU A 64 1.54 -16.64 8.83
C LEU A 64 0.87 -15.60 9.73
N GLN A 65 -0.27 -15.94 10.36
CA GLN A 65 -1.04 -15.06 11.23
C GLN A 65 -1.32 -13.70 10.58
N ARG A 66 -1.65 -13.70 9.28
CA ARG A 66 -1.85 -12.46 8.53
C ARG A 66 -3.05 -11.69 9.04
N ASN A 67 -2.99 -10.37 8.94
CA ASN A 67 -4.04 -9.48 9.41
C ASN A 67 -4.61 -8.64 8.28
N ALA A 68 -5.94 -8.53 8.22
CA ALA A 68 -6.62 -7.46 7.52
C ALA A 68 -6.72 -6.21 8.41
N VAL A 69 -6.66 -5.02 7.82
CA VAL A 69 -6.90 -3.77 8.54
C VAL A 69 -8.32 -3.29 8.28
N ALA A 70 -9.10 -3.10 9.35
CA ALA A 70 -10.45 -2.58 9.29
C ALA A 70 -10.54 -1.23 10.01
N ALA A 71 -11.11 -0.24 9.33
CA ALA A 71 -11.23 1.13 9.83
C ALA A 71 -12.66 1.63 9.61
N LEU A 72 -13.31 2.15 10.66
CA LEU A 72 -14.68 2.66 10.61
C LEU A 72 -14.74 4.14 10.99
N VAL A 73 -15.16 4.98 10.05
CA VAL A 73 -15.49 6.38 10.32
C VAL A 73 -17.01 6.53 10.39
N LYS A 74 -17.53 7.04 11.51
CA LYS A 74 -18.94 7.33 11.71
C LYS A 74 -19.21 8.79 11.37
N ALA A 75 -20.25 9.03 10.57
CA ALA A 75 -20.72 10.38 10.32
C ALA A 75 -21.20 11.02 11.65
N PRO A 76 -20.89 12.31 11.91
CA PRO A 76 -21.35 13.00 13.11
C PRO A 76 -22.88 12.99 13.28
N SER A 77 -23.61 12.93 12.17
CA SER A 77 -25.08 12.90 12.14
C SER A 77 -25.71 11.55 12.54
N GLY A 78 -24.91 10.52 12.83
CA GLY A 78 -25.43 9.22 13.30
C GLY A 78 -26.20 8.40 12.25
N GLY A 79 -25.93 8.65 10.96
CA GLY A 79 -26.59 7.94 9.85
C GLY A 79 -26.29 6.43 9.80
N LYS A 80 -27.24 5.66 9.23
CA LYS A 80 -27.13 4.19 9.08
C LYS A 80 -26.60 3.73 7.71
N LYS A 81 -26.43 4.66 6.76
CA LYS A 81 -25.87 4.34 5.44
C LYS A 81 -24.35 4.25 5.55
N THR A 82 -23.77 3.19 4.99
CA THR A 82 -22.33 2.91 5.04
C THR A 82 -21.78 2.79 3.63
N VAL A 83 -20.67 3.47 3.35
CA VAL A 83 -19.85 3.23 2.16
C VAL A 83 -18.71 2.30 2.58
N ILE A 84 -18.50 1.23 1.82
CA ILE A 84 -17.41 0.29 2.06
C ILE A 84 -16.34 0.53 0.99
N LEU A 85 -15.12 0.80 1.44
CA LEU A 85 -13.92 0.81 0.62
C LEU A 85 -13.12 -0.44 0.97
N THR A 86 -12.71 -1.20 -0.04
CA THR A 86 -11.96 -2.44 0.14
C THR A 86 -10.86 -2.52 -0.91
N GLY A 87 -9.75 -3.16 -0.54
CA GLY A 87 -8.60 -3.42 -1.38
C GLY A 87 -7.74 -4.50 -0.74
N HIS A 88 -6.74 -4.97 -1.49
CA HIS A 88 -5.70 -5.85 -0.98
C HIS A 88 -4.37 -5.09 -1.05
N PHE A 89 -3.40 -5.50 -0.23
CA PHE A 89 -2.08 -4.88 -0.14
C PHE A 89 -0.95 -5.91 -0.27
N ASP A 90 -1.28 -7.16 -0.59
CA ASP A 90 -0.33 -8.15 -1.06
C ASP A 90 -0.03 -7.93 -2.55
N VAL A 91 1.16 -8.32 -2.97
CA VAL A 91 1.64 -8.18 -4.34
C VAL A 91 2.18 -9.50 -4.88
N VAL A 92 2.32 -9.59 -6.20
CA VAL A 92 3.02 -10.71 -6.83
C VAL A 92 4.53 -10.61 -6.59
N ASP A 93 5.26 -11.68 -6.88
CA ASP A 93 6.71 -11.66 -6.82
C ASP A 93 7.33 -10.69 -7.86
N ALA A 94 8.62 -10.41 -7.66
CA ALA A 94 9.37 -9.47 -8.47
C ALA A 94 10.09 -10.13 -9.68
N GLU A 95 9.82 -11.40 -10.00
CA GLU A 95 10.58 -12.13 -11.03
C GLU A 95 10.43 -11.51 -12.42
N ALA A 96 9.28 -10.87 -12.70
CA ALA A 96 9.02 -10.20 -13.97
C ALA A 96 10.02 -9.08 -14.30
N TYR A 97 10.72 -8.53 -13.31
CA TYR A 97 11.75 -7.50 -13.51
C TYR A 97 13.11 -8.06 -13.92
N GLY A 98 13.29 -9.39 -13.94
CA GLY A 98 14.52 -10.05 -14.39
C GLY A 98 15.77 -9.49 -13.70
N PRO A 99 16.77 -8.95 -14.44
CA PRO A 99 17.97 -8.35 -13.87
C PRO A 99 17.72 -7.20 -12.86
N LEU A 100 16.54 -6.56 -12.90
CA LEU A 100 16.17 -5.44 -12.04
C LEU A 100 15.29 -5.84 -10.85
N LYS A 101 15.11 -7.15 -10.61
CA LYS A 101 14.29 -7.68 -9.49
C LYS A 101 14.58 -7.05 -8.14
N SER A 102 15.84 -6.77 -7.83
CA SER A 102 16.23 -6.15 -6.55
C SER A 102 15.72 -4.71 -6.38
N LEU A 103 15.22 -4.09 -7.45
CA LEU A 103 14.70 -2.72 -7.46
C LEU A 103 13.16 -2.66 -7.46
N ALA A 104 12.47 -3.80 -7.49
CA ALA A 104 11.01 -3.87 -7.62
C ALA A 104 10.24 -3.06 -6.55
N PHE A 105 10.85 -2.89 -5.38
CA PHE A 105 10.30 -2.15 -4.23
C PHE A 105 11.01 -0.79 -4.04
N SER A 106 11.57 -0.24 -5.11
CA SER A 106 12.23 1.07 -5.13
C SER A 106 11.79 1.84 -6.39
N PRO A 107 10.53 2.34 -6.42
CA PRO A 107 9.89 2.84 -7.64
C PRO A 107 10.73 3.86 -8.40
N GLU A 108 11.31 4.85 -7.71
CA GLU A 108 12.11 5.89 -8.35
C GLU A 108 13.38 5.35 -9.02
N VAL A 109 14.04 4.38 -8.38
CA VAL A 109 15.27 3.78 -8.90
C VAL A 109 14.93 2.83 -10.05
N LEU A 110 13.84 2.08 -9.91
CA LEU A 110 13.32 1.19 -10.94
C LEU A 110 12.92 2.00 -12.18
N THR A 111 12.14 3.06 -12.06
CA THR A 111 11.72 3.92 -13.18
C THR A 111 12.93 4.47 -13.94
N LYS A 112 14.01 4.86 -13.25
CA LYS A 112 15.25 5.33 -13.91
C LYS A 112 15.97 4.23 -14.70
N ARG A 113 15.82 2.96 -14.32
CA ARG A 113 16.57 1.83 -14.88
C ARG A 113 15.73 0.90 -15.75
N ILE A 114 14.40 0.97 -15.72
CA ILE A 114 13.53 0.03 -16.44
C ILE A 114 13.74 0.07 -17.95
N GLY A 115 14.20 1.22 -18.49
CA GLY A 115 14.61 1.36 -19.89
C GLY A 115 15.85 0.54 -20.29
N GLU A 116 16.57 -0.08 -19.34
CA GLU A 116 17.64 -1.05 -19.61
C GLU A 116 17.08 -2.41 -20.09
N LEU A 117 15.79 -2.69 -19.84
CA LEU A 117 15.12 -3.91 -20.29
C LEU A 117 14.48 -3.74 -21.66
N GLU A 118 14.27 -4.86 -22.35
CA GLU A 118 13.46 -4.87 -23.58
C GLU A 118 11.98 -4.71 -23.22
N ILE A 119 11.48 -3.47 -23.33
CA ILE A 119 10.09 -3.11 -23.06
C ILE A 119 9.35 -2.72 -24.35
N SER A 120 8.02 -2.87 -24.35
CA SER A 120 7.17 -2.54 -25.50
C SER A 120 7.27 -1.05 -25.88
N LYS A 121 6.94 -0.70 -27.13
CA LYS A 121 6.94 0.70 -27.58
C LYS A 121 6.00 1.58 -26.74
N ASP A 122 4.86 1.05 -26.33
CA ASP A 122 3.90 1.75 -25.48
C ASP A 122 4.53 2.05 -24.11
N ALA A 123 5.22 1.07 -23.50
CA ALA A 123 5.92 1.25 -22.23
C ALA A 123 7.10 2.25 -22.35
N GLN A 124 7.80 2.28 -23.48
CA GLN A 124 8.85 3.29 -23.72
C GLN A 124 8.25 4.70 -23.80
N SER A 125 7.12 4.86 -24.49
CA SER A 125 6.42 6.14 -24.58
C SER A 125 5.90 6.61 -23.22
N ASP A 126 5.35 5.70 -22.44
CA ASP A 126 4.85 5.98 -21.09
C ASP A 126 5.99 6.38 -20.16
N LEU A 127 7.10 5.64 -20.16
CA LEU A 127 8.30 5.99 -19.41
C LEU A 127 8.87 7.37 -19.78
N ALA A 128 8.89 7.69 -21.08
CA ALA A 128 9.39 8.98 -21.58
C ALA A 128 8.46 10.16 -21.23
N SER A 129 7.20 9.90 -20.88
CA SER A 129 6.25 10.96 -20.48
C SER A 129 6.63 11.61 -19.15
N GLY A 130 7.31 10.86 -18.27
CA GLY A 130 7.60 11.28 -16.89
C GLY A 130 6.43 11.14 -15.92
N GLU A 131 5.25 10.67 -16.39
CA GLU A 131 4.01 10.56 -15.60
C GLU A 131 3.76 9.12 -15.10
N TYR A 132 4.82 8.32 -14.97
CA TYR A 132 4.71 6.91 -14.57
C TYR A 132 4.49 6.71 -13.07
N LEU A 133 4.92 7.66 -12.22
CA LEU A 133 4.79 7.62 -10.76
C LEU A 133 4.01 8.83 -10.23
#